data_AF-A0A1I2C9Q9-F1
#
_entry.id   AF-A0A1I2C9Q9-F1
#
_cell.length_a   1.000
_cell.length_b   1.000
_cell.length_c   1.000
_cell.angle_alpha   90.00
_cell.angle_beta   90.00
_cell.angle_gamma   90.00
#
_symmetry.space_group_name_H-M   'P 1'
#
loop_
_entity.id
_entity.type
_entity.pdbx_description
1 polymer ?
#
loop_
_entity_poly.entity_id
_entity_poly.type
_entity_poly.pdbx_seq_one_letter_code
_entity_poly.pdbx_strand_id
1 'polypeptide(L)'
;MLKVKYNTIIIKNSIDVAIKILEEEYLNLSESGNFFCIVKSQYRDGYIDKDFFDLIEYATEKLNLYYINTIVIPEDTDKLDNILYCVWFVKDKKEFHFNKDEIREKPIWKDVEWGKRKKNYNPKGKDPGNVWIPTKDDGKANITEHLLLSTFNVFDRILDATISDNGKYLIIVDSDKLRNYKYNKFGEIRYIPFKRDDIFLGNYIYVGRKGKEETKVIFNTSENMVGIENKSIDLIVTSPPYWDLKNYYKKNQIGQESYDIYSSRMNTVWSECYDKLNDKGSLWININIRIRNGKPILLPKLFIDQCKKIGFIYRGILIWHKSSGIPTNSKNLSDHHEYVLIFTKSNDTKINIKKLFEFKDYKNDTISGKLFWNINRKAGSVGKNTIHPAIFPTELINRIVNVSTLECDFVLDPFLGSGTSLIAAVNNKRNFIGYEFNEGFKNLMDERFNRELINDEIEVKFIF
;
A
#
# COMPACT_ATOMS: atom_id res chain seq x y z
N MET A 1 36.42 -12.70 -22.57
CA MET A 1 36.32 -12.41 -21.12
C MET A 1 35.07 -13.09 -20.57
N LEU A 2 35.21 -13.98 -19.57
CA LEU A 2 34.06 -14.52 -18.85
C LEU A 2 33.32 -13.33 -18.20
N LYS A 3 32.08 -13.05 -18.63
CA LYS A 3 31.25 -12.02 -17.99
C LYS A 3 31.13 -12.35 -16.49
N VAL A 4 31.43 -11.38 -15.63
CA VAL A 4 31.23 -11.53 -14.19
C VAL A 4 29.73 -11.75 -13.97
N LYS A 5 29.37 -12.88 -13.36
CA LYS A 5 27.98 -13.17 -12.99
C LYS A 5 27.77 -12.89 -11.50
N TYR A 6 26.90 -11.94 -11.19
CA TYR A 6 26.48 -11.63 -9.82
C TYR A 6 25.31 -12.52 -9.39
N ASN A 7 25.32 -12.93 -8.12
CA ASN A 7 24.20 -13.64 -7.48
C ASN A 7 23.13 -12.65 -7.04
N THR A 8 23.54 -11.50 -6.53
CA THR A 8 22.62 -10.46 -6.06
C THR A 8 23.11 -9.09 -6.47
N ILE A 9 22.22 -8.29 -7.01
CA ILE A 9 22.47 -6.89 -7.32
C ILE A 9 21.48 -6.04 -6.53
N ILE A 10 21.98 -5.11 -5.72
CA ILE A 10 21.18 -4.20 -4.91
C ILE A 10 21.38 -2.77 -5.43
N ILE A 11 20.30 -2.09 -5.80
CA ILE A 11 20.33 -0.71 -6.28
C ILE A 11 19.58 0.16 -5.28
N LYS A 12 20.28 0.95 -4.47
CA LYS A 12 19.69 2.00 -3.65
C LYS A 12 19.95 3.36 -4.30
N ASN A 13 19.03 3.80 -5.14
CA ASN A 13 19.16 5.05 -5.89
C ASN A 13 17.78 5.55 -6.39
N SER A 14 17.78 6.55 -7.27
CA SER A 14 16.57 7.00 -7.95
C SER A 14 16.00 5.93 -8.89
N ILE A 15 14.71 6.02 -9.24
CA ILE A 15 14.07 5.05 -10.16
C ILE A 15 14.72 5.09 -11.55
N ASP A 16 15.12 6.26 -12.06
CA ASP A 16 15.85 6.36 -13.34
C ASP A 16 17.19 5.63 -13.31
N VAL A 17 17.96 5.81 -12.24
CA VAL A 17 19.24 5.09 -12.07
C VAL A 17 18.97 3.60 -11.91
N ALA A 18 17.94 3.20 -11.17
CA ALA A 18 17.57 1.80 -11.02
C ALA A 18 17.22 1.15 -12.37
N ILE A 19 16.42 1.81 -13.21
CA ILE A 19 16.09 1.36 -14.56
C ILE A 19 17.37 1.19 -15.38
N LYS A 20 18.22 2.22 -15.44
CA LYS A 20 19.47 2.19 -16.20
C LYS A 20 20.39 1.04 -15.77
N ILE A 21 20.58 0.86 -14.46
CA ILE A 21 21.45 -0.20 -13.94
C ILE A 21 20.86 -1.59 -14.18
N LEU A 22 19.53 -1.74 -14.09
CA LEU A 22 18.88 -3.00 -14.45
C LEU A 22 19.21 -3.40 -15.89
N GLU A 23 19.22 -2.45 -16.84
CA GLU A 23 19.58 -2.70 -18.24
C GLU A 23 21.06 -3.07 -18.40
N GLU A 24 21.95 -2.26 -17.82
CA GLU A 24 23.41 -2.43 -17.91
C GLU A 24 23.85 -3.77 -17.32
N GLU A 25 23.27 -4.16 -16.19
CA GLU A 25 23.69 -5.33 -15.42
C GLU A 25 22.83 -6.57 -15.67
N TYR A 26 21.78 -6.50 -16.50
CA TYR A 26 20.91 -7.65 -16.80
C TYR A 26 21.70 -8.88 -17.27
N LEU A 27 22.69 -8.68 -18.16
CA LEU A 27 23.53 -9.75 -18.70
C LEU A 27 24.61 -10.23 -17.74
N ASN A 28 24.89 -9.43 -16.69
CA ASN A 28 25.83 -9.77 -15.62
C ASN A 28 25.10 -10.39 -14.42
N LEU A 29 23.77 -10.41 -14.38
CA LEU A 29 23.04 -11.20 -13.40
C LEU A 29 23.11 -12.69 -13.76
N SER A 30 23.43 -13.53 -12.77
CA SER A 30 23.32 -14.98 -12.91
C SER A 30 21.87 -15.43 -13.16
N GLU A 31 21.67 -16.62 -13.75
CA GLU A 31 20.32 -17.17 -13.95
C GLU A 31 19.58 -17.41 -12.63
N SER A 32 20.32 -17.80 -11.59
CA SER A 32 19.82 -17.94 -10.22
C SER A 32 19.78 -16.61 -9.44
N GLY A 33 20.04 -15.49 -10.11
CA GLY A 33 20.33 -14.22 -9.46
C GLY A 33 19.09 -13.38 -9.12
N ASN A 34 19.29 -12.43 -8.22
CA ASN A 34 18.27 -11.53 -7.71
C ASN A 34 18.65 -10.05 -7.95
N PHE A 35 17.67 -9.24 -8.34
CA PHE A 35 17.75 -7.79 -8.31
C PHE A 35 16.88 -7.24 -7.17
N PHE A 36 17.42 -6.31 -6.39
CA PHE A 36 16.68 -5.55 -5.40
C PHE A 36 16.88 -4.06 -5.65
N CYS A 37 15.79 -3.34 -5.93
CA CYS A 37 15.81 -1.90 -6.15
C CYS A 37 15.16 -1.19 -4.96
N ILE A 38 15.98 -0.54 -4.13
CA ILE A 38 15.55 0.26 -2.98
C ILE A 38 15.37 1.71 -3.42
N VAL A 39 14.13 2.10 -3.68
CA VAL A 39 13.77 3.37 -4.29
C VAL A 39 12.74 4.14 -3.44
N LYS A 40 12.56 5.41 -3.76
CA LYS A 40 11.42 6.26 -3.36
C LYS A 40 10.78 6.83 -4.63
N SER A 41 9.59 7.40 -4.50
CA SER A 41 8.98 8.14 -5.61
C SER A 41 9.89 9.29 -6.07
N GLN A 42 9.97 9.52 -7.37
CA GLN A 42 10.75 10.58 -8.00
C GLN A 42 9.86 11.78 -8.33
N TYR A 43 10.40 12.97 -8.14
CA TYR A 43 9.68 14.23 -8.34
C TYR A 43 10.26 15.01 -9.52
N ARG A 44 9.38 15.70 -10.24
CA ARG A 44 9.72 16.69 -11.28
C ARG A 44 8.73 17.84 -11.17
N ASP A 45 9.24 19.07 -11.13
CA ASP A 45 8.44 20.30 -11.02
C ASP A 45 7.43 20.28 -9.85
N GLY A 46 7.79 19.64 -8.74
CA GLY A 46 6.95 19.55 -7.53
C GLY A 46 5.89 18.44 -7.56
N TYR A 47 5.85 17.61 -8.59
CA TYR A 47 4.90 16.49 -8.74
C TYR A 47 5.62 15.15 -8.87
N ILE A 48 4.94 14.06 -8.52
CA ILE A 48 5.48 12.72 -8.72
C ILE A 48 5.53 12.41 -10.22
N ASP A 49 6.75 12.31 -10.74
CA ASP A 49 7.06 11.94 -12.11
C ASP A 49 6.96 10.43 -12.28
N LYS A 50 7.67 9.68 -11.42
CA LYS A 50 7.72 8.22 -11.40
C LYS A 50 7.59 7.68 -9.99
N ASP A 51 7.02 6.50 -9.89
CA ASP A 51 6.97 5.72 -8.67
C ASP A 51 7.51 4.30 -8.89
N PHE A 52 7.66 3.52 -7.82
CA PHE A 52 8.22 2.16 -7.93
C PHE A 52 7.36 1.22 -8.80
N PHE A 53 6.10 1.56 -9.08
CA PHE A 53 5.28 0.84 -10.05
C PHE A 53 5.81 0.97 -11.49
N ASP A 54 6.32 2.14 -11.88
CA ASP A 54 6.96 2.35 -13.20
C ASP A 54 8.20 1.45 -13.35
N LEU A 55 8.94 1.26 -12.26
CA LEU A 55 10.08 0.34 -12.22
C LEU A 55 9.63 -1.12 -12.43
N ILE A 56 8.51 -1.53 -11.81
CA ILE A 56 7.97 -2.89 -11.98
C ILE A 56 7.50 -3.10 -13.41
N GLU A 57 6.72 -2.17 -13.97
CA GLU A 57 6.26 -2.19 -15.34
C GLU A 57 7.45 -2.30 -16.31
N TYR A 58 8.45 -1.43 -16.16
CA TYR A 58 9.67 -1.45 -16.97
C TYR A 58 10.40 -2.80 -16.91
N ALA A 59 10.72 -3.27 -15.70
CA ALA A 59 11.48 -4.50 -15.51
C ALA A 59 10.74 -5.72 -16.07
N THR A 60 9.42 -5.77 -15.91
CA THR A 60 8.62 -6.93 -16.33
C THR A 60 8.27 -6.91 -17.81
N GLU A 61 8.03 -5.75 -18.41
CA GLU A 61 7.64 -5.64 -19.82
C GLU A 61 8.82 -5.49 -20.77
N LYS A 62 9.87 -4.75 -20.37
CA LYS A 62 11.02 -4.46 -21.23
C LYS A 62 12.16 -5.44 -21.04
N LEU A 63 12.42 -5.85 -19.79
CA LEU A 63 13.52 -6.77 -19.47
C LEU A 63 13.05 -8.20 -19.24
N ASN A 64 11.74 -8.45 -19.28
CA ASN A 64 11.13 -9.76 -19.01
C ASN A 64 11.59 -10.37 -17.66
N LEU A 65 11.91 -9.50 -16.69
CA LEU A 65 12.21 -9.91 -15.33
C LEU A 65 10.93 -10.30 -14.61
N TYR A 66 11.06 -11.20 -13.66
CA TYR A 66 9.97 -11.65 -12.84
C TYR A 66 9.92 -10.87 -11.53
N TYR A 67 8.85 -10.10 -11.34
CA TYR A 67 8.52 -9.50 -10.04
C TYR A 67 8.16 -10.59 -9.00
N ILE A 68 8.74 -10.49 -7.81
CA ILE A 68 8.48 -11.39 -6.68
C ILE A 68 7.71 -10.70 -5.56
N ASN A 69 8.19 -9.55 -5.09
CA ASN A 69 7.58 -8.80 -3.98
C ASN A 69 8.09 -7.34 -3.94
N THR A 70 7.38 -6.49 -3.20
CA THR A 70 7.84 -5.16 -2.80
C THR A 70 7.96 -5.16 -1.29
N ILE A 71 9.15 -4.88 -0.78
CA ILE A 71 9.40 -4.85 0.66
C ILE A 71 9.36 -3.39 1.13
N VAL A 72 8.54 -3.11 2.13
CA VAL A 72 8.40 -1.80 2.75
C VAL A 72 9.36 -1.67 3.94
N ILE A 73 10.17 -0.63 3.93
CA ILE A 73 11.19 -0.38 4.95
C ILE A 73 11.05 1.06 5.44
N PRO A 74 10.59 1.29 6.69
CA PRO A 74 10.60 2.62 7.28
C PRO A 74 12.01 3.20 7.40
N GLU A 75 12.16 4.50 7.14
CA GLU A 75 13.42 5.25 7.21
C GLU A 75 13.33 6.33 8.29
N ASP A 76 14.40 6.51 9.06
CA ASP A 76 14.51 7.61 10.01
C ASP A 76 14.79 8.92 9.26
N THR A 77 13.80 9.79 9.25
CA THR A 77 13.84 11.07 8.54
C THR A 77 12.85 12.04 9.19
N ASP A 78 13.04 13.33 9.02
CA ASP A 78 12.09 14.40 9.36
C ASP A 78 11.03 14.61 8.27
N LYS A 79 11.32 14.16 7.04
CA LYS A 79 10.44 14.19 5.88
C LYS A 79 9.14 13.42 6.07
N LEU A 80 8.13 13.80 5.28
CA LEU A 80 6.82 13.14 5.28
C LEU A 80 6.90 11.76 4.62
N ASP A 81 7.65 11.60 3.53
CA ASP A 81 7.92 10.27 2.98
C ASP A 81 9.02 9.57 3.79
N ASN A 82 8.60 8.76 4.75
CA ASN A 82 9.45 7.94 5.61
C ASN A 82 9.59 6.49 5.13
N ILE A 83 9.39 6.20 3.84
CA ILE A 83 9.30 4.81 3.35
C ILE A 83 10.27 4.56 2.22
N LEU A 84 11.08 3.51 2.33
CA LEU A 84 11.83 2.94 1.22
C LEU A 84 11.07 1.73 0.65
N TYR A 85 10.97 1.68 -0.67
CA TYR A 85 10.39 0.55 -1.41
C TYR A 85 11.52 -0.29 -1.98
N CYS A 86 11.71 -1.50 -1.47
CA CYS A 86 12.68 -2.46 -2.00
C CYS A 86 11.96 -3.44 -2.93
N VAL A 87 12.00 -3.16 -4.22
CA VAL A 87 11.35 -3.97 -5.27
C VAL A 87 12.26 -5.12 -5.67
N TRP A 88 11.74 -6.35 -5.59
CA TRP A 88 12.51 -7.57 -5.83
C TRP A 88 12.13 -8.24 -7.15
N PHE A 89 13.14 -8.42 -8.00
CA PHE A 89 13.04 -9.12 -9.28
C PHE A 89 14.00 -10.31 -9.37
N VAL A 90 13.64 -11.29 -10.18
CA VAL A 90 14.51 -12.42 -10.55
C VAL A 90 14.47 -12.66 -12.05
N LYS A 91 15.53 -13.29 -12.57
CA LYS A 91 15.60 -13.64 -13.99
C LYS A 91 14.80 -14.90 -14.32
N ASP A 92 14.85 -15.90 -13.45
CA ASP A 92 14.10 -17.15 -13.59
C ASP A 92 13.43 -17.53 -12.26
N LYS A 93 12.11 -17.73 -12.28
CA LYS A 93 11.30 -18.11 -11.10
C LYS A 93 11.59 -19.51 -10.56
N LYS A 94 12.20 -20.40 -11.34
CA LYS A 94 12.54 -21.76 -10.93
C LYS A 94 13.93 -21.79 -10.32
N GLU A 95 14.89 -21.14 -10.97
CA GLU A 95 16.31 -21.25 -10.66
C GLU A 95 16.81 -20.28 -9.59
N PHE A 96 16.08 -19.19 -9.29
CA PHE A 96 16.57 -18.21 -8.32
C PHE A 96 16.80 -18.80 -6.93
N HIS A 97 17.86 -18.32 -6.29
CA HIS A 97 18.20 -18.65 -4.91
C HIS A 97 17.57 -17.63 -3.96
N PHE A 98 16.80 -18.13 -3.00
CA PHE A 98 16.30 -17.36 -1.86
C PHE A 98 16.08 -18.29 -0.67
N ASN A 99 16.81 -18.07 0.41
CA ASN A 99 16.68 -18.79 1.68
C ASN A 99 15.99 -17.89 2.71
N LYS A 100 14.67 -17.96 2.79
CA LYS A 100 13.89 -17.16 3.72
C LYS A 100 14.16 -17.47 5.20
N ASP A 101 14.77 -18.62 5.49
CA ASP A 101 15.08 -19.01 6.87
C ASP A 101 16.19 -18.16 7.50
N GLU A 102 17.15 -17.66 6.70
CA GLU A 102 18.25 -16.81 7.20
C GLU A 102 17.75 -15.46 7.74
N ILE A 103 16.56 -15.06 7.32
CA ILE A 103 16.00 -13.74 7.63
C ILE A 103 14.71 -13.81 8.44
N ARG A 104 14.43 -14.97 9.04
CA ARG A 104 13.31 -15.15 9.97
C ARG A 104 13.46 -14.23 11.17
N GLU A 105 12.33 -13.71 11.62
CA GLU A 105 12.29 -12.98 12.88
C GLU A 105 12.38 -13.97 14.03
N LYS A 106 13.23 -13.69 15.02
CA LYS A 106 13.38 -14.54 16.20
C LYS A 106 11.99 -14.81 16.80
N PRO A 107 11.71 -16.05 17.23
CA PRO A 107 10.40 -16.38 17.77
C PRO A 107 10.18 -15.57 19.04
N ILE A 108 9.20 -14.68 18.99
CA ILE A 108 8.73 -13.88 20.13
C ILE A 108 8.08 -14.80 21.21
N TRP A 109 7.73 -16.05 20.85
CA TRP A 109 6.84 -16.93 21.60
C TRP A 109 7.40 -18.37 21.71
N LYS A 110 8.48 -18.60 22.46
CA LYS A 110 8.92 -20.00 22.67
C LYS A 110 7.93 -20.78 23.55
N ASP A 111 7.31 -20.14 24.54
CA ASP A 111 6.63 -20.85 25.63
C ASP A 111 5.19 -20.37 25.99
N VAL A 112 4.58 -19.40 25.28
CA VAL A 112 3.31 -18.77 25.74
C VAL A 112 2.11 -18.90 24.79
N GLU A 113 2.24 -18.74 23.47
CA GLU A 113 1.08 -18.89 22.53
C GLU A 113 1.05 -20.25 21.80
N TRP A 114 2.21 -20.80 21.48
CA TRP A 114 2.33 -22.05 20.71
C TRP A 114 2.36 -23.31 21.58
N GLY A 115 2.23 -23.14 22.91
CA GLY A 115 2.29 -24.17 23.94
C GLY A 115 1.26 -25.32 23.85
N LYS A 116 0.46 -25.42 22.78
CA LYS A 116 -0.40 -26.58 22.46
C LYS A 116 -0.51 -26.95 20.97
N ARG A 117 0.12 -26.23 20.03
CA ARG A 117 -0.03 -26.51 18.57
C ARG A 117 1.30 -26.98 17.97
N LYS A 118 1.51 -28.30 17.90
CA LYS A 118 2.68 -28.93 17.23
C LYS A 118 2.81 -28.59 15.73
N LYS A 119 1.75 -28.10 15.06
CA LYS A 119 1.65 -28.13 13.59
C LYS A 119 2.23 -26.90 12.86
N ASN A 120 2.54 -25.79 13.53
CA ASN A 120 2.98 -24.54 12.86
C ASN A 120 4.20 -23.85 13.52
N TYR A 121 4.98 -24.57 14.32
CA TYR A 121 6.19 -24.03 14.96
C TYR A 121 7.41 -24.26 14.05
N ASN A 122 8.09 -23.18 13.66
CA ASN A 122 9.42 -23.27 13.05
C ASN A 122 10.48 -22.83 14.08
N PRO A 123 11.42 -23.72 14.47
CA PRO A 123 12.44 -23.40 15.47
C PRO A 123 13.35 -22.24 15.08
N LYS A 124 13.45 -21.93 13.78
CA LYS A 124 14.24 -20.80 13.26
C LYS A 124 13.53 -19.46 13.38
N GLY A 125 12.23 -19.43 13.73
CA GLY A 125 11.49 -18.19 13.98
C GLY A 125 10.29 -17.96 13.05
N LYS A 126 9.66 -16.79 13.22
CA LYS A 126 8.45 -16.37 12.51
C LYS A 126 8.74 -16.18 11.02
N ASP A 127 7.77 -16.53 10.18
CA ASP A 127 7.88 -16.33 8.73
C ASP A 127 8.03 -14.84 8.41
N PRO A 128 9.05 -14.45 7.63
CA PRO A 128 9.33 -13.05 7.37
C PRO A 128 8.31 -12.44 6.40
N GLY A 129 7.81 -11.26 6.77
CA GLY A 129 6.91 -10.47 5.94
C GLY A 129 7.63 -9.50 5.02
N ASN A 130 6.87 -8.92 4.08
CA ASN A 130 7.32 -7.85 3.19
C ASN A 130 7.26 -6.45 3.82
N VAL A 131 7.23 -6.37 5.16
CA VAL A 131 7.36 -5.13 5.93
C VAL A 131 8.43 -5.37 6.99
N TRP A 132 9.56 -4.68 6.90
CA TRP A 132 10.74 -5.01 7.70
C TRP A 132 10.89 -4.09 8.92
N ILE A 133 10.28 -4.53 10.03
CA ILE A 133 10.34 -3.84 11.32
C ILE A 133 10.59 -4.90 12.39
N PRO A 134 11.85 -5.24 12.66
CA PRO A 134 12.18 -6.17 13.73
C PRO A 134 11.68 -5.66 15.07
N THR A 135 11.46 -6.56 16.02
CA THR A 135 10.97 -6.23 17.35
C THR A 135 11.88 -6.78 18.44
N LYS A 136 11.93 -6.10 19.58
CA LYS A 136 12.35 -6.72 20.85
C LYS A 136 11.10 -7.08 21.64
N ASP A 137 11.22 -8.09 22.49
CA ASP A 137 10.18 -8.50 23.43
C ASP A 137 10.75 -8.73 24.83
N ASP A 138 9.88 -8.90 25.81
CA ASP A 138 10.21 -9.13 27.22
C ASP A 138 10.45 -10.61 27.57
N GLY A 139 10.57 -11.49 26.58
CA GLY A 139 10.61 -12.95 26.74
C GLY A 139 9.26 -13.59 27.09
N LYS A 140 8.23 -12.77 27.32
CA LYS A 140 6.81 -13.16 27.53
C LYS A 140 5.95 -12.71 26.38
N ALA A 141 6.60 -12.44 25.26
CA ALA A 141 5.99 -12.11 24.00
C ALA A 141 5.20 -10.79 23.94
N ASN A 142 5.44 -9.90 24.90
CA ASN A 142 5.02 -8.53 24.78
C ASN A 142 6.12 -7.79 24.03
N ILE A 143 5.82 -7.32 22.81
CA ILE A 143 6.74 -6.46 22.06
C ILE A 143 7.07 -5.25 22.94
N THR A 144 8.34 -5.03 23.26
CA THR A 144 8.82 -3.90 24.08
C THR A 144 9.28 -2.74 23.21
N GLU A 145 9.77 -3.02 22.01
CA GLU A 145 10.34 -2.03 21.10
C GLU A 145 10.18 -2.46 19.64
N HIS A 146 9.90 -1.50 18.76
CA HIS A 146 9.99 -1.70 17.31
C HIS A 146 11.28 -1.06 16.80
N LEU A 147 12.07 -1.82 16.05
CA LEU A 147 13.40 -1.41 15.62
C LEU A 147 13.37 -0.90 14.18
N LEU A 148 14.04 0.23 13.94
CA LEU A 148 14.32 0.71 12.60
C LEU A 148 15.58 0.02 12.07
N LEU A 149 15.52 -0.54 10.86
CA LEU A 149 16.70 -1.13 10.23
C LEU A 149 17.57 -0.05 9.61
N SER A 150 18.87 -0.09 9.92
CA SER A 150 19.85 0.69 9.16
C SER A 150 19.92 0.17 7.71
N THR A 151 20.34 1.02 6.77
CA THR A 151 20.56 0.58 5.38
C THR A 151 21.55 -0.59 5.29
N PHE A 152 22.58 -0.64 6.15
CA PHE A 152 23.51 -1.77 6.19
C PHE A 152 22.81 -3.07 6.59
N ASN A 153 21.97 -3.05 7.63
CA ASN A 153 21.23 -4.23 8.07
C ASN A 153 20.19 -4.69 7.01
N VAL A 154 19.66 -3.76 6.20
CA VAL A 154 18.83 -4.10 5.04
C VAL A 154 19.64 -4.85 3.99
N PHE A 155 20.86 -4.39 3.68
CA PHE A 155 21.77 -5.09 2.76
C PHE A 155 22.14 -6.47 3.28
N ASP A 156 22.53 -6.58 4.56
CA ASP A 156 22.86 -7.86 5.19
C ASP A 156 21.68 -8.83 5.06
N ARG A 157 20.47 -8.40 5.42
CA ARG A 157 19.26 -9.22 5.31
C ARG A 157 19.01 -9.68 3.86
N ILE A 158 19.19 -8.81 2.87
CA ILE A 158 19.05 -9.21 1.47
C ILE A 158 20.11 -10.26 1.09
N LEU A 159 21.38 -10.03 1.43
CA LEU A 159 22.49 -10.89 1.03
C LEU A 159 22.45 -12.24 1.76
N ASP A 160 22.14 -12.26 3.05
CA ASP A 160 21.92 -13.48 3.86
C ASP A 160 20.87 -14.39 3.21
N ALA A 161 19.80 -13.81 2.66
CA ALA A 161 18.76 -14.58 2.01
C ALA A 161 19.11 -15.01 0.58
N THR A 162 20.09 -14.40 -0.10
CA THR A 162 20.24 -14.52 -1.56
C THR A 162 21.60 -15.02 -2.02
N ILE A 163 22.57 -15.14 -1.11
CA ILE A 163 23.94 -15.53 -1.42
C ILE A 163 24.34 -16.74 -0.59
N SER A 164 24.90 -17.75 -1.26
CA SER A 164 25.65 -18.84 -0.62
C SER A 164 27.12 -18.44 -0.41
N ASP A 165 27.87 -19.17 0.42
CA ASP A 165 29.30 -18.93 0.65
C ASP A 165 30.08 -18.71 -0.68
N ASN A 166 30.77 -17.58 -0.78
CA ASN A 166 31.50 -17.08 -1.96
C ASN A 166 30.67 -16.48 -3.11
N GLY A 167 29.35 -16.25 -2.96
CA GLY A 167 28.58 -15.58 -4.01
C GLY A 167 29.00 -14.12 -4.21
N LYS A 168 28.91 -13.67 -5.46
CA LYS A 168 29.28 -12.33 -5.90
C LYS A 168 28.09 -11.40 -5.79
N TYR A 169 28.33 -10.16 -5.38
CA TYR A 169 27.29 -9.15 -5.33
C TYR A 169 27.77 -7.80 -5.84
N LEU A 170 26.82 -7.00 -6.30
CA LEU A 170 27.03 -5.62 -6.70
C LEU A 170 26.03 -4.73 -5.95
N ILE A 171 26.51 -3.68 -5.30
CA ILE A 171 25.64 -2.67 -4.67
C ILE A 171 25.88 -1.31 -5.30
N ILE A 172 24.81 -0.68 -5.75
CA ILE A 172 24.80 0.69 -6.26
C ILE A 172 24.18 1.56 -5.17
N VAL A 173 24.92 2.56 -4.70
CA VAL A 173 24.50 3.42 -3.58
C VAL A 173 24.51 4.89 -3.96
N ASP A 174 23.63 5.65 -3.32
CA ASP A 174 23.46 7.09 -3.48
C ASP A 174 24.21 7.93 -2.42
N SER A 175 24.88 7.28 -1.46
CA SER A 175 25.57 7.96 -0.36
C SER A 175 27.01 7.48 -0.17
N ASP A 176 27.92 8.43 0.02
CA ASP A 176 29.34 8.16 0.30
C ASP A 176 29.55 7.34 1.56
N LYS A 177 28.68 7.51 2.56
CA LYS A 177 28.73 6.76 3.82
C LYS A 177 28.54 5.25 3.61
N LEU A 178 27.91 4.84 2.51
CA LEU A 178 27.65 3.44 2.19
C LEU A 178 28.76 2.78 1.36
N ARG A 179 29.74 3.55 0.86
CA ARG A 179 30.82 3.05 -0.02
C ARG A 179 31.72 2.01 0.63
N ASN A 180 31.88 2.07 1.95
CA ASN A 180 32.75 1.19 2.71
C ASN A 180 32.05 -0.09 3.19
N TYR A 181 30.79 -0.30 2.81
CA TYR A 181 30.08 -1.53 3.16
C TYR A 181 30.82 -2.75 2.61
N LYS A 182 30.84 -3.84 3.37
CA LYS A 182 31.45 -5.10 2.92
C LYS A 182 30.78 -6.26 3.63
N TYR A 183 30.17 -7.15 2.84
CA TYR A 183 29.55 -8.38 3.30
C TYR A 183 30.53 -9.55 3.21
N ASN A 184 31.21 -9.70 2.06
CA ASN A 184 32.27 -10.69 1.86
C ASN A 184 33.36 -10.13 0.92
N LYS A 185 34.37 -10.94 0.57
CA LYS A 185 35.49 -10.50 -0.29
C LYS A 185 35.17 -10.39 -1.79
N PHE A 186 33.98 -10.80 -2.22
CA PHE A 186 33.55 -10.87 -3.63
C PHE A 186 32.51 -9.80 -3.99
N GLY A 187 32.33 -8.82 -3.12
CA GLY A 187 31.45 -7.67 -3.34
C GLY A 187 32.09 -6.56 -4.15
N GLU A 188 31.26 -5.91 -4.97
CA GLU A 188 31.58 -4.64 -5.62
C GLU A 188 30.57 -3.57 -5.17
N ILE A 189 31.05 -2.34 -4.96
CA ILE A 189 30.20 -1.19 -4.66
C ILE A 189 30.46 -0.09 -5.66
N ARG A 190 29.38 0.44 -6.25
CA ARG A 190 29.41 1.61 -7.12
C ARG A 190 28.63 2.74 -6.46
N TYR A 191 29.20 3.94 -6.51
CA TYR A 191 28.55 5.14 -6.01
C TYR A 191 28.05 5.99 -7.16
N ILE A 192 26.77 6.36 -7.10
CA ILE A 192 26.14 7.28 -8.04
C ILE A 192 25.37 8.32 -7.22
N PRO A 193 25.84 9.58 -7.14
CA PRO A 193 25.18 10.62 -6.37
C PRO A 193 23.79 10.90 -6.93
N PHE A 194 22.82 11.14 -6.03
CA PHE A 194 21.49 11.62 -6.40
C PHE A 194 20.92 12.49 -5.28
N LYS A 195 20.16 13.53 -5.65
CA LYS A 195 19.47 14.41 -4.72
C LYS A 195 18.01 14.00 -4.61
N ARG A 196 17.52 13.86 -3.37
CA ARG A 196 16.15 13.44 -3.09
C ARG A 196 15.27 14.60 -2.67
N ASP A 197 14.11 14.72 -3.30
CA ASP A 197 13.03 15.61 -2.85
C ASP A 197 12.14 14.90 -1.81
N ASP A 198 11.21 15.63 -1.21
CA ASP A 198 10.17 15.07 -0.32
C ASP A 198 8.81 15.16 -1.00
N ILE A 199 7.84 14.42 -0.47
CA ILE A 199 6.46 14.41 -0.93
C ILE A 199 5.74 15.72 -0.61
N PHE A 200 5.00 16.24 -1.59
CA PHE A 200 4.17 17.42 -1.44
C PHE A 200 2.70 17.07 -1.62
N LEU A 201 1.95 16.96 -0.51
CA LEU A 201 0.51 16.67 -0.54
C LEU A 201 -0.37 17.86 -0.96
N GLY A 202 0.22 19.05 -1.10
CA GLY A 202 -0.49 20.31 -1.32
C GLY A 202 -0.40 21.25 -0.12
N ASN A 203 -0.82 22.50 -0.33
CA ASN A 203 -0.99 23.51 0.70
C ASN A 203 -2.26 23.20 1.50
N TYR A 204 -2.11 23.05 2.82
CA TYR A 204 -3.26 22.85 3.69
C TYR A 204 -4.08 24.13 3.80
N ILE A 205 -5.39 24.00 3.59
CA ILE A 205 -6.36 25.06 3.82
C ILE A 205 -7.43 24.62 4.82
N TYR A 206 -7.90 25.56 5.61
CA TYR A 206 -8.95 25.34 6.60
C TYR A 206 -10.22 26.07 6.18
N VAL A 207 -11.18 25.35 5.62
CA VAL A 207 -12.48 25.90 5.20
C VAL A 207 -13.59 25.00 5.70
N GLY A 208 -14.13 25.34 6.87
CA GLY A 208 -15.24 24.64 7.48
C GLY A 208 -16.57 24.94 6.76
N ARG A 209 -17.48 23.98 6.79
CA ARG A 209 -18.88 24.18 6.39
C ARG A 209 -19.76 24.20 7.63
N LYS A 210 -20.86 24.94 7.54
CA LYS A 210 -22.01 24.79 8.42
C LYS A 210 -23.12 24.17 7.59
N GLY A 211 -23.84 23.19 8.13
CA GLY A 211 -24.87 22.52 7.35
C GLY A 211 -25.60 21.45 8.13
N LYS A 212 -26.61 20.89 7.47
CA LYS A 212 -27.43 19.79 7.98
C LYS A 212 -26.67 18.46 7.85
N GLU A 213 -26.94 17.56 8.76
CA GLU A 213 -26.49 16.16 8.69
C GLU A 213 -27.28 15.43 7.59
N GLU A 214 -26.55 14.87 6.63
CA GLU A 214 -27.11 14.10 5.52
C GLU A 214 -26.26 12.85 5.28
N THR A 215 -26.92 11.69 5.38
CA THR A 215 -26.30 10.39 5.12
C THR A 215 -27.19 9.57 4.18
N LYS A 216 -26.64 9.19 3.02
CA LYS A 216 -27.35 8.45 1.98
C LYS A 216 -26.56 7.24 1.48
N VAL A 217 -27.27 6.16 1.20
CA VAL A 217 -26.79 5.01 0.45
C VAL A 217 -27.63 4.87 -0.81
N ILE A 218 -26.99 4.87 -1.97
CA ILE A 218 -27.62 4.79 -3.28
C ILE A 218 -27.27 3.42 -3.88
N PHE A 219 -28.30 2.60 -4.11
CA PHE A 219 -28.14 1.28 -4.71
C PHE A 219 -28.10 1.36 -6.24
N ASN A 220 -27.01 1.87 -6.80
CA ASN A 220 -26.81 2.01 -8.24
C ASN A 220 -25.33 1.86 -8.62
N THR A 221 -25.03 1.78 -9.91
CA THR A 221 -23.64 1.84 -10.39
C THR A 221 -23.04 3.23 -10.13
N SER A 222 -21.81 3.27 -9.63
CA SER A 222 -21.02 4.50 -9.52
C SER A 222 -20.41 4.94 -10.86
N GLU A 223 -20.66 4.20 -11.94
CA GLU A 223 -20.37 4.62 -13.33
C GLU A 223 -21.25 5.81 -13.77
N ASN A 224 -22.28 6.16 -12.98
CA ASN A 224 -23.10 7.35 -13.18
C ASN A 224 -23.61 7.88 -11.83
N MET A 225 -23.10 9.03 -11.39
CA MET A 225 -23.46 9.67 -10.12
C MET A 225 -24.25 10.97 -10.31
N VAL A 226 -25.17 11.03 -11.29
CA VAL A 226 -26.04 12.21 -11.55
C VAL A 226 -26.80 12.73 -10.32
N GLY A 227 -27.07 11.87 -9.33
CA GLY A 227 -27.72 12.26 -8.07
C GLY A 227 -26.85 13.09 -7.11
N ILE A 228 -25.57 13.31 -7.44
CA ILE A 228 -24.64 14.16 -6.69
C ILE A 228 -24.32 15.40 -7.53
N GLU A 229 -24.42 16.58 -6.90
CA GLU A 229 -23.98 17.84 -7.50
C GLU A 229 -22.46 17.84 -7.72
N ASN A 230 -22.01 18.34 -8.86
CA ASN A 230 -20.57 18.46 -9.14
C ASN A 230 -19.92 19.42 -8.13
N LYS A 231 -18.64 19.16 -7.80
CA LYS A 231 -17.86 19.93 -6.83
C LYS A 231 -18.49 20.05 -5.43
N SER A 232 -19.31 19.09 -5.01
CA SER A 232 -19.95 19.09 -3.69
C SER A 232 -19.18 18.27 -2.64
N ILE A 233 -18.41 17.28 -3.07
CA ILE A 233 -17.72 16.30 -2.21
C ILE A 233 -16.35 16.80 -1.77
N ASP A 234 -15.98 16.60 -0.51
CA ASP A 234 -14.68 17.00 0.06
C ASP A 234 -13.65 15.86 0.11
N LEU A 235 -14.12 14.63 0.33
CA LEU A 235 -13.28 13.44 0.33
C LEU A 235 -13.98 12.32 -0.44
N ILE A 236 -13.23 11.66 -1.31
CA ILE A 236 -13.60 10.35 -1.84
C ILE A 236 -12.64 9.33 -1.25
N VAL A 237 -13.16 8.29 -0.61
CA VAL A 237 -12.35 7.23 0.00
C VAL A 237 -12.98 5.87 -0.30
N THR A 238 -12.18 4.94 -0.85
CA THR A 238 -12.72 3.68 -1.33
C THR A 238 -11.68 2.57 -1.46
N SER A 239 -12.16 1.34 -1.70
CA SER A 239 -11.36 0.22 -2.17
C SER A 239 -12.13 -0.46 -3.32
N PRO A 240 -11.72 -0.22 -4.57
CA PRO A 240 -12.48 -0.66 -5.72
C PRO A 240 -12.40 -2.18 -5.91
N PRO A 241 -13.33 -2.78 -6.67
CA PRO A 241 -13.25 -4.18 -7.05
C PRO A 241 -11.99 -4.44 -7.88
N TYR A 242 -11.24 -5.47 -7.50
CA TYR A 242 -10.03 -5.87 -8.23
C TYR A 242 -10.44 -6.76 -9.40
N TRP A 243 -9.79 -6.56 -10.55
CA TRP A 243 -10.05 -7.37 -11.73
C TRP A 243 -9.86 -8.87 -11.47
N ASP A 244 -10.91 -9.63 -11.78
CA ASP A 244 -11.01 -11.09 -11.73
C ASP A 244 -10.63 -11.69 -10.36
N LEU A 245 -10.99 -11.01 -9.26
CA LEU A 245 -10.65 -11.44 -7.89
C LEU A 245 -11.84 -11.91 -7.06
N LYS A 246 -12.86 -11.07 -6.86
CA LYS A 246 -14.02 -11.37 -6.01
C LYS A 246 -15.32 -11.30 -6.80
N ASN A 247 -16.23 -12.20 -6.46
CA ASN A 247 -17.64 -12.12 -6.83
C ASN A 247 -18.40 -11.43 -5.68
N TYR A 248 -19.08 -10.34 -6.00
CA TYR A 248 -19.94 -9.55 -5.12
C TYR A 248 -21.43 -9.86 -5.34
N TYR A 249 -21.72 -10.99 -6.00
CA TYR A 249 -23.04 -11.62 -6.08
C TYR A 249 -24.11 -10.83 -6.86
N LYS A 250 -23.70 -9.97 -7.81
CA LYS A 250 -24.62 -9.30 -8.73
C LYS A 250 -24.12 -9.36 -10.16
N LYS A 251 -25.01 -9.69 -11.09
CA LYS A 251 -24.72 -9.73 -12.53
C LYS A 251 -24.26 -8.34 -13.00
N ASN A 252 -23.25 -8.29 -13.86
CA ASN A 252 -22.62 -7.05 -14.38
C ASN A 252 -21.85 -6.21 -13.34
N GLN A 253 -21.52 -6.77 -12.16
CA GLN A 253 -20.54 -6.15 -11.27
C GLN A 253 -19.24 -5.82 -12.02
N ILE A 254 -18.51 -4.81 -11.57
CA ILE A 254 -17.17 -4.52 -12.08
C ILE A 254 -16.19 -5.60 -11.62
N GLY A 255 -15.26 -5.96 -12.50
CA GLY A 255 -14.16 -6.88 -12.21
C GLY A 255 -14.41 -8.34 -12.58
N GLN A 256 -15.47 -8.66 -13.32
CA GLN A 256 -15.71 -10.02 -13.87
C GLN A 256 -15.62 -10.06 -15.41
N GLU A 257 -15.56 -8.89 -16.05
CA GLU A 257 -15.35 -8.68 -17.47
C GLU A 257 -13.89 -8.85 -17.92
N SER A 258 -13.61 -8.65 -19.21
CA SER A 258 -12.24 -8.59 -19.73
C SER A 258 -11.46 -7.39 -19.15
N TYR A 259 -10.12 -7.47 -19.15
CA TYR A 259 -9.27 -6.44 -18.55
C TYR A 259 -9.50 -5.05 -19.16
N ASP A 260 -9.67 -4.98 -20.49
CA ASP A 260 -9.88 -3.70 -21.18
C ASP A 260 -11.24 -3.07 -20.84
N ILE A 261 -12.30 -3.90 -20.73
CA ILE A 261 -13.62 -3.42 -20.31
C ILE A 261 -13.54 -2.96 -18.85
N TYR A 262 -12.90 -3.73 -17.97
CA TYR A 262 -12.68 -3.35 -16.57
C TYR A 262 -11.94 -2.02 -16.46
N SER A 263 -10.84 -1.87 -17.20
CA SER A 263 -10.06 -0.63 -17.26
C SER A 263 -10.94 0.55 -17.67
N SER A 264 -11.74 0.40 -18.73
CA SER A 264 -12.66 1.45 -19.20
C SER A 264 -13.72 1.82 -18.16
N ARG A 265 -14.32 0.81 -17.50
CA ARG A 265 -15.36 1.05 -16.48
C ARG A 265 -14.81 1.74 -15.24
N MET A 266 -13.62 1.33 -14.79
CA MET A 266 -12.91 2.02 -13.69
C MET A 266 -12.58 3.46 -14.06
N ASN A 267 -12.13 3.72 -15.29
CA ASN A 267 -11.89 5.09 -15.77
C ASN A 267 -13.16 5.94 -15.72
N THR A 268 -14.32 5.40 -16.10
CA THR A 268 -15.61 6.10 -15.98
C THR A 268 -15.92 6.48 -14.54
N VAL A 269 -15.74 5.55 -13.59
CA VAL A 269 -15.95 5.86 -12.16
C VAL A 269 -14.99 6.95 -11.67
N TRP A 270 -13.72 6.92 -12.10
CA TRP A 270 -12.76 7.98 -11.75
C TRP A 270 -13.14 9.33 -12.34
N SER A 271 -13.71 9.38 -13.55
CA SER A 271 -14.23 10.62 -14.14
C SER A 271 -15.40 11.18 -13.34
N GLU A 272 -16.38 10.35 -12.96
CA GLU A 272 -17.47 10.77 -12.08
C GLU A 272 -16.92 11.28 -10.73
N CYS A 273 -15.97 10.55 -10.13
CA CYS A 273 -15.30 10.98 -8.89
C CYS A 273 -14.66 12.36 -9.06
N TYR A 274 -13.97 12.61 -10.18
CA TYR A 274 -13.34 13.90 -10.45
C TYR A 274 -14.38 15.01 -10.49
N ASP A 275 -15.50 14.81 -11.19
CA ASP A 275 -16.55 15.82 -11.32
C ASP A 275 -17.23 16.15 -9.99
N LYS A 276 -17.48 15.13 -9.15
CA LYS A 276 -18.13 15.33 -7.84
C LYS A 276 -17.21 15.95 -6.80
N LEU A 277 -15.91 15.69 -6.88
CA LEU A 277 -14.93 16.25 -5.94
C LEU A 277 -14.81 17.76 -6.11
N ASN A 278 -14.80 18.50 -5.01
CA ASN A 278 -14.54 19.93 -5.05
C ASN A 278 -13.05 20.24 -5.25
N ASP A 279 -12.73 21.47 -5.63
CA ASP A 279 -11.37 21.87 -6.04
C ASP A 279 -10.32 21.72 -4.91
N LYS A 280 -10.78 21.58 -3.66
CA LYS A 280 -9.98 21.45 -2.43
C LYS A 280 -9.97 20.02 -1.87
N GLY A 281 -10.71 19.13 -2.51
CA GLY A 281 -10.92 17.76 -2.04
C GLY A 281 -9.79 16.81 -2.40
N SER A 282 -9.85 15.62 -1.82
CA SER A 282 -8.91 14.54 -2.08
C SER A 282 -9.60 13.21 -2.37
N LEU A 283 -8.92 12.35 -3.11
CA LEU A 283 -9.32 10.98 -3.45
C LEU A 283 -8.28 10.01 -2.87
N TRP A 284 -8.75 9.03 -2.11
CA TRP A 284 -7.92 8.03 -1.43
C TRP A 284 -8.37 6.63 -1.83
N ILE A 285 -7.48 5.86 -2.46
CA ILE A 285 -7.82 4.55 -3.05
C ILE A 285 -6.98 3.45 -2.40
N ASN A 286 -7.61 2.57 -1.62
CA ASN A 286 -6.97 1.37 -1.08
C ASN A 286 -6.92 0.26 -2.15
N ILE A 287 -5.72 -0.12 -2.57
CA ILE A 287 -5.45 -1.02 -3.70
C ILE A 287 -4.14 -1.79 -3.46
N ASN A 288 -3.93 -2.91 -4.17
CA ASN A 288 -2.71 -3.70 -4.09
C ASN A 288 -2.35 -4.29 -5.46
N ILE A 289 -1.09 -4.69 -5.62
CA ILE A 289 -0.65 -5.48 -6.78
C ILE A 289 -1.25 -6.89 -6.66
N ARG A 290 -1.71 -7.42 -7.79
CA ARG A 290 -2.17 -8.81 -7.86
C ARG A 290 -1.22 -9.65 -8.69
N ILE A 291 -0.92 -10.87 -8.26
CA ILE A 291 -0.18 -11.82 -9.11
C ILE A 291 -1.16 -12.76 -9.78
N ARG A 292 -1.11 -12.83 -11.12
CA ARG A 292 -1.90 -13.78 -11.91
C ARG A 292 -1.01 -14.45 -12.95
N ASN A 293 -1.05 -15.78 -13.03
CA ASN A 293 -0.24 -16.58 -13.95
C ASN A 293 1.26 -16.20 -13.92
N GLY A 294 1.77 -15.88 -12.73
CA GLY A 294 3.15 -15.47 -12.54
C GLY A 294 3.50 -14.06 -13.02
N LYS A 295 2.54 -13.24 -13.46
CA LYS A 295 2.76 -11.83 -13.83
C LYS A 295 2.07 -10.89 -12.84
N PRO A 296 2.67 -9.73 -12.53
CA PRO A 296 1.98 -8.71 -11.76
C PRO A 296 0.90 -8.04 -12.62
N ILE A 297 -0.28 -7.87 -12.05
CA ILE A 297 -1.34 -6.99 -12.53
C ILE A 297 -1.23 -5.71 -11.70
N LEU A 298 -0.70 -4.65 -12.32
CA LEU A 298 -0.43 -3.37 -11.67
C LEU A 298 -1.68 -2.48 -11.63
N LEU A 299 -2.74 -2.94 -10.94
CA LEU A 299 -3.93 -2.12 -10.70
C LEU A 299 -3.61 -0.73 -10.09
N PRO A 300 -2.66 -0.59 -9.15
CA PRO A 300 -2.28 0.74 -8.65
C PRO A 300 -1.76 1.66 -9.76
N LYS A 301 -0.89 1.16 -10.64
CA LYS A 301 -0.36 1.92 -11.78
C LYS A 301 -1.45 2.33 -12.76
N LEU A 302 -2.34 1.40 -13.10
CA LEU A 302 -3.49 1.68 -13.96
C LEU A 302 -4.32 2.86 -13.42
N PHE A 303 -4.62 2.86 -12.12
CA PHE A 303 -5.42 3.93 -11.52
C PHE A 303 -4.64 5.23 -11.39
N ILE A 304 -3.34 5.20 -11.12
CA ILE A 304 -2.49 6.40 -11.16
C ILE A 304 -2.54 7.04 -12.55
N ASP A 305 -2.36 6.26 -13.61
CA ASP A 305 -2.34 6.76 -14.99
C ASP A 305 -3.70 7.32 -15.41
N GLN A 306 -4.79 6.61 -15.11
CA GLN A 306 -6.15 7.07 -15.38
C GLN A 306 -6.48 8.36 -14.64
N CYS A 307 -6.24 8.41 -13.33
CA CYS A 307 -6.50 9.59 -12.52
C CYS A 307 -5.65 10.80 -12.98
N LYS A 308 -4.36 10.60 -13.26
CA LYS A 308 -3.50 11.67 -13.84
C LYS A 308 -4.05 12.18 -15.17
N LYS A 309 -4.50 11.28 -16.06
CA LYS A 309 -5.08 11.65 -17.36
C LYS A 309 -6.39 12.42 -17.23
N ILE A 310 -7.21 12.09 -16.23
CA ILE A 310 -8.47 12.80 -15.92
C ILE A 310 -8.20 14.20 -15.37
N GLY A 311 -7.06 14.41 -14.72
CA GLY A 311 -6.64 15.71 -14.19
C GLY A 311 -6.45 15.74 -12.68
N PHE A 312 -6.50 14.59 -12.00
CA PHE A 312 -6.06 14.51 -10.60
C PHE A 312 -4.55 14.71 -10.49
N ILE A 313 -4.14 15.32 -9.38
CA ILE A 313 -2.73 15.40 -9.00
C ILE A 313 -2.42 14.19 -8.12
N TYR A 314 -1.55 13.30 -8.59
CA TYR A 314 -1.04 12.18 -7.79
C TYR A 314 -0.08 12.70 -6.71
N ARG A 315 -0.41 12.41 -5.45
CA ARG A 315 0.31 12.89 -4.27
C ARG A 315 1.18 11.85 -3.62
N GLY A 316 1.07 10.58 -4.00
CA GLY A 316 1.90 9.49 -3.51
C GLY A 316 1.10 8.41 -2.80
N ILE A 317 1.79 7.65 -1.96
CA ILE A 317 1.28 6.42 -1.36
C ILE A 317 1.39 6.49 0.14
N LEU A 318 0.29 6.16 0.80
CA LEU A 318 0.30 5.75 2.19
C LEU A 318 0.30 4.22 2.26
N ILE A 319 1.14 3.66 3.12
CA ILE A 319 1.20 2.23 3.36
C ILE A 319 0.39 1.87 4.59
N TRP A 320 -0.61 1.01 4.37
CA TRP A 320 -1.31 0.34 5.44
C TRP A 320 -0.60 -1.00 5.73
N HIS A 321 0.12 -1.06 6.85
CA HIS A 321 0.68 -2.30 7.40
C HIS A 321 -0.39 -3.06 8.20
N LYS A 322 -0.61 -4.31 7.79
CA LYS A 322 -1.53 -5.30 8.36
C LYS A 322 -0.78 -6.25 9.30
N SER A 323 -1.28 -6.47 10.51
CA SER A 323 -0.69 -7.45 11.46
C SER A 323 -0.70 -8.90 10.99
N SER A 324 -1.68 -9.26 10.17
CA SER A 324 -1.76 -10.59 9.56
C SER A 324 -1.42 -10.50 8.09
N GLY A 325 -0.47 -11.32 7.67
CA GLY A 325 -0.09 -11.45 6.27
C GLY A 325 -0.65 -12.73 5.67
N ILE A 326 -0.80 -12.72 4.35
CA ILE A 326 -1.16 -13.94 3.60
C ILE A 326 0.12 -14.78 3.46
N PRO A 327 0.17 -16.02 3.97
CA PRO A 327 1.33 -16.87 3.80
C PRO A 327 1.62 -17.12 2.32
N THR A 328 2.90 -17.11 1.97
CA THR A 328 3.38 -17.41 0.63
C THR A 328 4.29 -18.65 0.64
N ASN A 329 4.80 -19.04 -0.53
CA ASN A 329 5.68 -20.21 -0.64
C ASN A 329 7.07 -19.96 0.00
N SER A 330 7.95 -20.96 -0.04
CA SER A 330 9.28 -20.87 0.57
C SER A 330 10.22 -19.87 -0.09
N LYS A 331 9.95 -19.48 -1.35
CA LYS A 331 10.75 -18.53 -2.12
C LYS A 331 10.12 -17.12 -2.20
N ASN A 332 9.24 -16.77 -1.27
CA ASN A 332 8.66 -15.43 -1.18
C ASN A 332 8.41 -15.05 0.29
N LEU A 333 8.17 -13.76 0.52
CA LEU A 333 7.79 -13.17 1.81
C LEU A 333 6.26 -13.13 1.93
N SER A 334 5.74 -13.18 3.17
CA SER A 334 4.31 -13.00 3.39
C SER A 334 3.88 -11.55 3.09
N ASP A 335 2.69 -11.39 2.53
CA ASP A 335 2.17 -10.04 2.20
C ASP A 335 1.50 -9.39 3.41
N HIS A 336 2.12 -8.33 3.93
CA HIS A 336 1.73 -7.61 5.14
C HIS A 336 1.29 -6.17 4.89
N HIS A 337 1.19 -5.69 3.65
CA HIS A 337 0.73 -4.31 3.42
C HIS A 337 -0.25 -4.16 2.27
N GLU A 338 -0.91 -3.01 2.21
CA GLU A 338 -1.68 -2.52 1.06
C GLU A 338 -1.32 -1.06 0.80
N TYR A 339 -1.55 -0.60 -0.42
CA TYR A 339 -1.29 0.77 -0.85
C TYR A 339 -2.56 1.59 -0.75
N VAL A 340 -2.47 2.78 -0.17
CA VAL A 340 -3.50 3.80 -0.28
C VAL A 340 -2.96 4.91 -1.16
N LEU A 341 -3.42 4.97 -2.40
CA LEU A 341 -3.06 6.01 -3.34
C LEU A 341 -3.74 7.32 -2.96
N ILE A 342 -2.99 8.41 -2.94
CA ILE A 342 -3.49 9.73 -2.56
C ILE A 342 -3.50 10.63 -3.79
N PHE A 343 -4.64 11.26 -4.05
CA PHE A 343 -4.82 12.24 -5.11
C PHE A 343 -5.50 13.49 -4.57
N THR A 344 -5.23 14.64 -5.18
CA THR A 344 -5.98 15.88 -4.93
C THR A 344 -6.46 16.50 -6.24
N LYS A 345 -7.48 17.36 -6.15
CA LYS A 345 -7.98 18.09 -7.33
C LYS A 345 -7.15 19.34 -7.66
N SER A 346 -6.49 19.92 -6.66
CA SER A 346 -5.59 21.08 -6.83
C SER A 346 -4.42 21.05 -5.84
N ASN A 347 -3.58 22.08 -5.87
CA ASN A 347 -2.52 22.30 -4.88
C ASN A 347 -3.05 22.79 -3.54
N ASP A 348 -4.23 23.39 -3.47
CA ASP A 348 -4.82 23.79 -2.20
C ASP A 348 -5.78 22.70 -1.75
N THR A 349 -5.51 22.10 -0.59
CA THR A 349 -6.18 20.87 -0.15
C THR A 349 -6.55 20.93 1.33
N LYS A 350 -7.57 20.17 1.72
CA LYS A 350 -7.92 19.94 3.13
C LYS A 350 -7.06 18.87 3.82
N ILE A 351 -6.07 18.30 3.16
CA ILE A 351 -5.14 17.33 3.77
C ILE A 351 -4.27 18.02 4.83
N ASN A 352 -4.50 17.70 6.10
CA ASN A 352 -3.76 18.20 7.24
C ASN A 352 -2.51 17.34 7.48
N ILE A 353 -1.37 17.81 6.97
CA ILE A 353 -0.08 17.12 7.12
C ILE A 353 0.29 16.95 8.60
N LYS A 354 0.02 17.92 9.48
CA LYS A 354 0.38 17.82 10.91
C LYS A 354 -0.29 16.61 11.57
N LYS A 355 -1.57 16.36 11.27
CA LYS A 355 -2.30 15.18 11.77
C LYS A 355 -1.67 13.85 11.33
N LEU A 356 -1.02 13.80 10.16
CA LEU A 356 -0.31 12.57 9.74
C LEU A 356 0.81 12.20 10.72
N PHE A 357 1.53 13.19 11.28
CA PHE A 357 2.63 12.97 12.22
C PHE A 357 2.16 12.58 13.64
N GLU A 358 0.89 12.78 13.96
CA GLU A 358 0.35 12.58 15.32
C GLU A 358 0.10 11.10 15.66
N PHE A 359 -0.06 10.23 14.65
CA PHE A 359 -0.38 8.82 14.89
C PHE A 359 0.79 8.04 15.50
N LYS A 360 0.50 7.25 16.54
CA LYS A 360 1.47 6.46 17.32
C LYS A 360 1.15 4.97 17.24
N ASP A 361 1.64 4.34 16.18
CA ASP A 361 1.31 2.97 15.82
C ASP A 361 2.33 1.94 16.33
N TYR A 362 3.55 2.40 16.61
CA TYR A 362 4.66 1.58 17.05
C TYR A 362 5.21 2.07 18.37
N LYS A 363 5.85 1.15 19.10
CA LYS A 363 6.75 1.45 20.23
C LYS A 363 8.09 2.02 19.71
N ASN A 364 7.99 2.98 18.81
CA ASN A 364 9.07 3.75 18.20
C ASN A 364 8.47 4.95 17.46
N ASP A 365 8.83 6.16 17.90
CA ASP A 365 8.29 7.40 17.35
C ASP A 365 8.84 7.74 15.96
N THR A 366 10.02 7.25 15.57
CA THR A 366 10.59 7.51 14.24
C THR A 366 9.90 6.71 13.13
N ILE A 367 9.31 5.57 13.50
CA ILE A 367 8.53 4.71 12.59
C ILE A 367 7.07 5.18 12.49
N SER A 368 6.51 5.67 13.59
CA SER A 368 5.09 5.99 13.70
C SER A 368 4.67 7.23 12.90
N GLY A 369 3.44 7.21 12.39
CA GLY A 369 2.82 8.35 11.72
C GLY A 369 3.21 8.49 10.25
N LYS A 370 3.06 9.71 9.73
CA LYS A 370 3.36 10.09 8.34
C LYS A 370 2.58 9.21 7.34
N LEU A 371 3.27 8.57 6.41
CA LEU A 371 2.71 7.73 5.36
C LEU A 371 2.74 6.24 5.68
N PHE A 372 3.08 5.85 6.90
CA PHE A 372 3.22 4.45 7.27
C PHE A 372 2.36 4.12 8.51
N TRP A 373 1.23 3.46 8.30
CA TRP A 373 0.25 3.21 9.36
C TRP A 373 0.10 1.72 9.67
N ASN A 374 0.20 1.37 10.95
CA ASN A 374 -0.12 0.03 11.43
C ASN A 374 -1.57 -0.04 11.90
N ILE A 375 -2.41 -0.76 11.15
CA ILE A 375 -3.81 -0.90 11.53
C ILE A 375 -4.18 -2.37 11.47
N ASN A 376 -4.50 -2.91 12.64
CA ASN A 376 -4.93 -4.29 12.77
C ASN A 376 -6.34 -4.47 12.22
N ARG A 377 -6.54 -5.53 11.43
CA ARG A 377 -7.89 -5.99 11.09
C ARG A 377 -8.54 -6.53 12.36
N LYS A 378 -9.73 -6.04 12.72
CA LYS A 378 -10.54 -6.68 13.76
C LYS A 378 -10.96 -8.07 13.24
N ALA A 379 -10.52 -9.12 13.92
CA ALA A 379 -10.97 -10.48 13.64
C ALA A 379 -12.42 -10.62 14.10
N GLY A 380 -13.30 -11.09 13.21
CA GLY A 380 -14.71 -11.35 13.53
C GLY A 380 -15.54 -10.08 13.68
N SER A 381 -16.26 -9.70 12.61
CA SER A 381 -17.50 -8.91 12.66
C SER A 381 -18.09 -8.92 11.26
N VAL A 382 -18.55 -10.09 10.82
CA VAL A 382 -19.43 -10.15 9.66
C VAL A 382 -20.66 -10.92 10.09
N GLY A 383 -21.83 -10.32 9.84
CA GLY A 383 -23.12 -10.74 10.39
C GLY A 383 -23.39 -12.23 10.21
N LYS A 384 -24.32 -12.77 11.00
CA LYS A 384 -24.60 -14.22 11.04
C LYS A 384 -25.02 -14.77 9.66
N ASN A 385 -25.52 -13.93 8.74
CA ASN A 385 -26.18 -14.39 7.51
C ASN A 385 -25.57 -13.86 6.18
N THR A 386 -24.80 -12.76 6.14
CA THR A 386 -24.20 -12.25 4.89
C THR A 386 -22.78 -11.73 5.14
N ILE A 387 -21.80 -12.23 4.37
CA ILE A 387 -20.40 -11.86 4.53
C ILE A 387 -19.91 -11.07 3.32
N HIS A 388 -19.58 -9.78 3.51
CA HIS A 388 -18.88 -9.02 2.47
C HIS A 388 -17.45 -9.55 2.32
N PRO A 389 -17.00 -9.92 1.10
CA PRO A 389 -15.80 -10.72 0.91
C PRO A 389 -14.47 -9.97 1.10
N ALA A 390 -14.50 -8.64 1.17
CA ALA A 390 -13.32 -7.79 1.31
C ALA A 390 -13.68 -6.49 2.04
N ILE A 391 -13.37 -6.39 3.34
CA ILE A 391 -13.67 -5.22 4.17
C ILE A 391 -12.34 -4.63 4.66
N PHE A 392 -12.07 -3.34 4.40
CA PHE A 392 -10.98 -2.63 5.07
C PHE A 392 -11.38 -2.17 6.49
N PRO A 393 -10.43 -1.93 7.41
CA PRO A 393 -10.72 -1.52 8.77
C PRO A 393 -11.35 -0.13 8.83
N THR A 394 -12.36 0.04 9.69
CA THR A 394 -12.95 1.36 10.01
C THR A 394 -11.91 2.37 10.48
N GLU A 395 -10.89 1.92 11.23
CA GLU A 395 -9.85 2.81 11.74
C GLU A 395 -8.99 3.42 10.63
N LEU A 396 -8.73 2.70 9.53
CA LEU A 396 -8.04 3.26 8.38
C LEU A 396 -8.81 4.47 7.83
N ILE A 397 -10.14 4.33 7.71
CA ILE A 397 -10.97 5.39 7.17
C ILE A 397 -11.19 6.52 8.18
N ASN A 398 -11.30 6.23 9.48
CA ASN A 398 -11.35 7.24 10.54
C ASN A 398 -10.18 8.22 10.43
N ARG A 399 -8.96 7.68 10.23
CA ARG A 399 -7.75 8.51 10.07
C ARG A 399 -7.80 9.33 8.79
N ILE A 400 -8.15 8.71 7.65
CA ILE A 400 -8.28 9.42 6.37
C ILE A 400 -9.28 10.56 6.49
N VAL A 401 -10.48 10.31 7.01
CA VAL A 401 -11.53 11.33 7.24
C VAL A 401 -10.99 12.46 8.09
N ASN A 402 -10.35 12.16 9.22
CA ASN A 402 -9.83 13.20 10.11
C ASN A 402 -8.66 14.01 9.54
N VAL A 403 -7.86 13.40 8.68
CA VAL A 403 -6.73 14.04 8.00
C VAL A 403 -7.21 14.93 6.86
N SER A 404 -8.22 14.51 6.10
CA SER A 404 -8.55 15.10 4.79
C SER A 404 -9.85 15.89 4.76
N THR A 405 -10.59 15.97 5.87
CA THR A 405 -11.87 16.70 5.97
C THR A 405 -12.02 17.41 7.30
N LEU A 406 -13.00 18.31 7.37
CA LEU A 406 -13.50 18.95 8.58
C LEU A 406 -14.91 18.43 8.94
N GLU A 407 -15.40 18.75 10.14
CA GLU A 407 -16.80 18.45 10.49
C GLU A 407 -17.76 19.09 9.46
N CYS A 408 -18.89 18.42 9.19
CA CYS A 408 -19.89 18.79 8.19
C CYS A 408 -19.45 18.71 6.71
N ASP A 409 -18.21 18.32 6.41
CA ASP A 409 -17.78 18.02 5.04
C ASP A 409 -18.44 16.75 4.50
N PHE A 410 -18.53 16.63 3.17
CA PHE A 410 -19.10 15.46 2.50
C PHE A 410 -18.04 14.43 2.11
N VAL A 411 -18.27 13.18 2.53
CA VAL A 411 -17.46 12.01 2.17
C VAL A 411 -18.26 11.15 1.19
N LEU A 412 -17.60 10.68 0.13
CA LEU A 412 -18.15 9.76 -0.86
C LEU A 412 -17.37 8.44 -0.90
N ASP A 413 -18.09 7.33 -0.98
CA ASP A 413 -17.52 6.02 -1.35
C ASP A 413 -18.26 5.46 -2.58
N PRO A 414 -17.62 5.40 -3.77
CA PRO A 414 -18.23 4.83 -4.98
C PRO A 414 -18.39 3.30 -4.94
N PHE A 415 -17.83 2.62 -3.94
CA PHE A 415 -17.87 1.16 -3.78
C PHE A 415 -18.09 0.78 -2.30
N LEU A 416 -19.23 1.21 -1.74
CA LEU A 416 -19.51 1.21 -0.30
C LEU A 416 -19.40 -0.17 0.36
N GLY A 417 -19.79 -1.24 -0.33
CA GLY A 417 -19.69 -2.62 0.12
C GLY A 417 -20.46 -2.90 1.41
N SER A 418 -19.75 -2.91 2.53
CA SER A 418 -20.33 -3.20 3.86
C SER A 418 -20.59 -1.96 4.71
N GLY A 419 -20.43 -0.75 4.16
CA GLY A 419 -20.72 0.49 4.88
C GLY A 419 -19.60 1.01 5.78
N THR A 420 -18.37 0.51 5.67
CA THR A 420 -17.26 0.93 6.56
C THR A 420 -16.97 2.43 6.46
N SER A 421 -16.92 2.97 5.25
CA SER A 421 -16.64 4.39 5.03
C SER A 421 -17.74 5.29 5.60
N LEU A 422 -18.99 4.84 5.54
CA LEU A 422 -20.14 5.52 6.14
C LEU A 422 -19.98 5.61 7.66
N ILE A 423 -19.75 4.47 8.32
CA ILE A 423 -19.55 4.41 9.77
C ILE A 423 -18.42 5.35 10.21
N ALA A 424 -17.29 5.33 9.50
CA ALA A 424 -16.16 6.18 9.80
C ALA A 424 -16.47 7.67 9.61
N ALA A 425 -17.10 8.06 8.51
CA ALA A 425 -17.46 9.45 8.25
C ALA A 425 -18.45 9.99 9.29
N VAL A 426 -19.53 9.23 9.53
CA VAL A 426 -20.62 9.60 10.43
C VAL A 426 -20.16 9.70 11.88
N ASN A 427 -19.38 8.73 12.38
CA ASN A 427 -18.82 8.80 13.73
C ASN A 427 -17.84 9.96 13.93
N ASN A 428 -17.30 10.49 12.83
CA ASN A 428 -16.49 11.70 12.83
C ASN A 428 -17.31 12.95 12.44
N LYS A 429 -18.65 12.92 12.46
CA LYS A 429 -19.53 14.05 12.16
C LYS A 429 -19.34 14.64 10.76
N ARG A 430 -19.10 13.78 9.77
CA ARG A 430 -19.12 14.13 8.35
C ARG A 430 -20.43 13.66 7.72
N ASN A 431 -20.85 14.38 6.69
CA ASN A 431 -21.92 13.94 5.82
C ASN A 431 -21.41 12.82 4.92
N PHE A 432 -22.31 11.96 4.46
CA PHE A 432 -21.90 10.78 3.69
C PHE A 432 -22.85 10.44 2.54
N ILE A 433 -22.26 10.09 1.40
CA ILE A 433 -22.96 9.48 0.27
C ILE A 433 -22.20 8.23 -0.16
N GLY A 434 -22.85 7.08 -0.23
CA GLY A 434 -22.21 5.86 -0.73
C GLY A 434 -22.97 5.25 -1.89
N TYR A 435 -22.26 4.78 -2.90
CA TYR A 435 -22.82 3.95 -3.97
C TYR A 435 -22.51 2.49 -3.70
N GLU A 436 -23.53 1.65 -3.76
CA GLU A 436 -23.39 0.20 -3.71
C GLU A 436 -24.17 -0.43 -4.85
N PHE A 437 -23.51 -1.24 -5.67
CA PHE A 437 -24.22 -1.83 -6.79
C PHE A 437 -25.18 -2.94 -6.36
N ASN A 438 -24.86 -3.73 -5.33
CA ASN A 438 -25.64 -4.85 -4.84
C ASN A 438 -26.49 -4.51 -3.60
N GLU A 439 -27.79 -4.33 -3.81
CA GLU A 439 -28.81 -4.15 -2.78
C GLU A 439 -28.83 -5.28 -1.73
N GLY A 440 -28.33 -6.46 -2.06
CA GLY A 440 -28.18 -7.59 -1.13
C GLY A 440 -27.28 -7.28 0.07
N PHE A 441 -26.43 -6.24 0.03
CA PHE A 441 -25.64 -5.82 1.18
C PHE A 441 -26.40 -4.92 2.17
N LYS A 442 -27.63 -4.48 1.88
CA LYS A 442 -28.40 -3.61 2.79
C LYS A 442 -28.53 -4.18 4.19
N ASN A 443 -28.94 -5.45 4.33
CA ASN A 443 -29.15 -6.06 5.65
C ASN A 443 -27.85 -6.11 6.45
N LEU A 444 -26.72 -6.38 5.78
CA LEU A 444 -25.40 -6.33 6.42
C LEU A 444 -25.05 -4.91 6.86
N MET A 445 -25.33 -3.91 6.03
CA MET A 445 -25.12 -2.50 6.38
C MET A 445 -25.96 -2.11 7.61
N ASP A 446 -27.26 -2.41 7.62
CA ASP A 446 -28.15 -2.12 8.75
C ASP A 446 -27.65 -2.76 10.06
N GLU A 447 -27.28 -4.04 10.04
CA GLU A 447 -26.72 -4.75 11.20
C GLU A 447 -25.45 -4.07 11.73
N ARG A 448 -24.58 -3.57 10.83
CA ARG A 448 -23.37 -2.87 11.21
C ARG A 448 -23.65 -1.48 11.73
N PHE A 449 -24.53 -0.72 11.08
CA PHE A 449 -24.88 0.63 11.46
C PHE A 449 -25.47 0.66 12.86
N ASN A 450 -26.41 -0.23 13.17
CA ASN A 450 -27.01 -0.37 14.52
C ASN A 450 -26.01 -0.73 15.62
N ARG A 451 -24.85 -1.31 15.26
CA ARG A 451 -23.83 -1.75 16.23
C ARG A 451 -22.67 -0.78 16.37
N GLU A 452 -22.30 -0.10 15.29
CA GLU A 452 -21.04 0.63 15.18
C GLU A 452 -21.20 2.15 15.07
N LEU A 453 -22.40 2.66 14.77
CA LEU A 453 -22.68 4.11 14.85
C LEU A 453 -22.77 4.54 16.31
N ILE A 454 -22.20 5.71 16.62
CA ILE A 454 -22.19 6.29 17.98
C ILE A 454 -23.44 7.11 18.26
N ASN A 455 -24.01 7.73 17.22
CA ASN A 455 -25.21 8.55 17.33
C ASN A 455 -26.39 7.82 16.65
N ASP A 456 -27.32 7.32 17.46
CA ASP A 456 -28.49 6.56 17.00
C ASP A 456 -29.57 7.46 16.35
N GLU A 457 -29.44 8.80 16.43
CA GLU A 457 -30.38 9.74 15.82
C GLU A 457 -30.13 9.96 14.32
N ILE A 458 -29.05 9.41 13.77
CA ILE A 458 -28.66 9.64 12.38
C ILE A 458 -29.51 8.80 11.43
N GLU A 459 -30.34 9.47 10.65
CA GLU A 459 -31.17 8.85 9.61
C GLU A 459 -30.31 8.50 8.38
N VAL A 460 -30.06 7.21 8.16
CA VAL A 460 -29.46 6.71 6.91
C VAL A 460 -30.55 6.49 5.87
N LYS A 461 -30.52 7.28 4.80
CA LYS A 461 -31.49 7.17 3.70
C LYS A 461 -31.00 6.20 2.63
N PHE A 462 -31.73 5.11 2.44
CA PHE A 462 -31.49 4.16 1.35
C PHE A 462 -32.32 4.54 0.12
N ILE A 463 -31.67 4.64 -1.04
CA ILE A 463 -32.27 4.98 -2.33
C ILE A 463 -32.03 3.82 -3.28
N PHE A 464 -33.06 3.36 -3.98
CA PHE A 464 -33.03 2.20 -4.88
C PHE A 464 -33.22 2.61 -6.33
#